data_AF-A0A1F8BB12-F1
#
_entry.id   AF-A0A1F8BB12-F1
#
_cell.length_a   1.000
_cell.length_b   1.000
_cell.length_c   1.000
_cell.angle_alpha   90.00
_cell.angle_beta   90.00
_cell.angle_gamma   90.00
#
_symmetry.space_group_name_H-M   'P 1'
#
loop_
_entity.id
_entity.type
_entity.pdbx_description
1 polymer ?
#
loop_
_entity_poly.entity_id
_entity_poly.type
_entity_poly.pdbx_seq_one_letter_code
_entity_poly.pdbx_strand_id
1 'polypeptide(L)' 'MMGETVKLVVFVTETHTAQVREAIGKAGAGVVGNYKYCSFSIKGVGQYIPMEGAHPTIGEIG' A
#
# COMPACT_ATOMS: atom_id res chain seq x y z
N MET A 1 0.66 11.97 -24.81
CA MET A 1 1.12 12.77 -23.65
C MET A 1 1.78 11.82 -22.67
N MET A 2 3.05 12.03 -22.32
CA MET A 2 3.72 11.25 -21.28
C MET A 2 3.24 11.81 -19.94
N GLY A 3 2.49 11.04 -19.16
CA GLY A 3 2.06 11.45 -17.83
C GLY A 3 3.25 11.55 -16.87
N GLU A 4 3.13 12.39 -15.86
CA GLU A 4 4.11 12.44 -14.77
C GLU A 4 4.11 11.11 -14.00
N THR A 5 5.31 10.61 -13.67
CA THR A 5 5.44 9.38 -12.88
C THR A 5 5.40 9.73 -11.39
N VAL A 6 4.60 8.99 -10.63
CA VAL A 6 4.52 9.13 -9.17
C VAL A 6 5.02 7.88 -8.48
N LYS A 7 5.48 8.02 -7.22
CA LYS A 7 5.80 6.88 -6.36
C LYS A 7 4.62 6.63 -5.42
N LEU A 8 3.90 5.53 -5.64
CA LEU A 8 2.84 5.07 -4.75
C LEU A 8 3.46 4.42 -3.51
N VAL A 9 3.17 4.98 -2.33
CA VAL A 9 3.53 4.39 -1.03
C VAL A 9 2.25 4.13 -0.26
N VAL A 10 2.05 2.88 0.16
CA VAL A 10 0.90 2.45 0.97
C VAL A 10 1.40 1.68 2.19
N PHE A 11 0.67 1.80 3.29
CA PHE A 11 0.92 1.07 4.53
C PHE A 11 -0.25 0.11 4.74
N VAL A 12 0.05 -1.17 4.91
CA VAL A 12 -0.95 -2.24 5.01
C VAL A 12 -0.54 -3.21 6.11
N THR A 13 -1.51 -3.92 6.67
CA THR A 13 -1.22 -5.00 7.62
C THR A 13 -0.52 -6.16 6.92
N GLU A 14 0.31 -6.89 7.66
CA GLU A 14 1.13 -7.97 7.08
C GLU A 14 0.27 -8.99 6.32
N THR A 15 -0.90 -9.34 6.86
CA THR A 15 -1.85 -10.31 6.28
C THR A 15 -2.42 -9.89 4.92
N HIS A 16 -2.46 -8.60 4.59
CA HIS A 16 -3.03 -8.08 3.34
C HIS A 16 -1.97 -7.68 2.30
N THR A 17 -0.68 -7.81 2.62
CA THR A 17 0.43 -7.36 1.76
C THR A 17 0.37 -7.96 0.34
N ALA A 18 0.11 -9.27 0.24
CA ALA A 18 0.06 -9.97 -1.05
C ALA A 18 -1.12 -9.49 -1.92
N GLN A 19 -2.31 -9.39 -1.33
CA GLN A 19 -3.53 -8.95 -2.02
C GLN A 19 -3.39 -7.53 -2.56
N VAL A 20 -2.82 -6.62 -1.75
CA VAL A 20 -2.64 -5.23 -2.16
C VAL A 20 -1.60 -5.10 -3.28
N ARG A 21 -0.47 -5.81 -3.19
CA ARG A 21 0.55 -5.82 -4.27
C ARG A 21 -0.02 -6.37 -5.58
N GLU A 22 -0.82 -7.43 -5.50
CA GLU A 22 -1.49 -8.00 -6.66
C GLU A 22 -2.46 -7.01 -7.29
N ALA A 23 -3.30 -6.34 -6.48
CA ALA A 23 -4.25 -5.35 -6.97
C ALA A 23 -3.55 -4.15 -7.65
N ILE A 24 -2.49 -3.61 -7.03
CA ILE A 24 -1.69 -2.52 -7.60
C ILE A 24 -1.06 -2.92 -8.94
N GLY A 25 -0.49 -4.13 -9.01
CA GLY A 25 0.09 -4.64 -10.26
C GLY A 25 -0.96 -4.88 -11.36
N LYS A 26 -2.14 -5.41 -11.00
CA LYS A 26 -3.27 -5.58 -11.94
C LYS A 26 -3.79 -4.23 -12.47
N ALA A 27 -3.74 -3.18 -11.66
CA ALA A 27 -4.10 -1.83 -12.06
C ALA A 27 -3.08 -1.15 -13.00
N GLY A 28 -1.94 -1.81 -13.27
CA GLY A 28 -0.93 -1.33 -14.22
C GLY A 28 0.24 -0.57 -13.59
N ALA A 29 0.30 -0.45 -12.27
CA ALA A 29 1.46 0.15 -11.60
C ALA A 29 2.66 -0.80 -11.57
N GLY A 30 3.86 -0.23 -11.47
CA GLY A 30 5.10 -1.01 -11.38
C GLY A 30 5.52 -1.65 -12.71
N VAL A 31 5.20 -1.02 -13.85
CA VAL A 31 5.81 -1.34 -15.14
C VAL A 31 7.03 -0.47 -15.34
N VAL A 32 8.22 -1.08 -15.39
CA VAL A 32 9.50 -0.39 -15.60
C VAL A 32 10.30 -1.19 -16.62
N GLY A 33 10.44 -0.67 -17.84
CA GLY A 33 11.07 -1.41 -18.94
C GLY A 33 10.36 -2.75 -19.19
N ASN A 34 11.13 -3.85 -19.20
CA ASN A 34 10.62 -5.21 -19.41
C ASN A 34 10.14 -5.91 -18.12
N TYR A 35 9.90 -5.16 -17.05
CA TYR A 35 9.46 -5.68 -15.75
C TYR A 35 8.05 -5.18 -15.43
N LYS A 36 7.22 -6.06 -14.86
CA LYS A 36 5.87 -5.77 -14.36
C LYS A 36 5.77 -6.12 -12.88
N TYR A 37 4.81 -5.52 -12.17
CA TYR A 37 4.60 -5.75 -10.72
C TYR A 37 5.82 -5.34 -9.86
N CYS A 38 6.64 -4.40 -10.33
CA CYS A 38 7.74 -3.85 -9.57
C CYS A 38 7.22 -3.18 -8.28
N SER A 39 7.64 -3.72 -7.13
CA SER A 39 7.26 -3.23 -5.81
C SER A 39 8.38 -3.47 -4.82
N PHE A 40 8.43 -2.64 -3.77
CA PHE A 40 9.33 -2.78 -2.65
C PHE A 40 8.51 -2.84 -1.36
N SER A 41 8.92 -3.65 -0.40
CA SER A 41 8.19 -3.84 0.85
C SER A 41 9.16 -3.93 2.02
N ILE A 42 8.78 -3.30 3.13
CA ILE A 42 9.51 -3.34 4.40
C ILE A 42 8.50 -3.57 5.53
N LYS A 43 8.94 -4.26 6.58
CA LYS A 43 8.20 -4.33 7.84
C LYS A 43 8.50 -3.09 8.67
N GLY A 44 7.48 -2.56 9.33
CA GLY A 44 7.60 -1.40 10.21
C GLY A 44 6.48 -1.38 11.25
N VAL A 45 6.57 -0.44 12.19
CA VAL A 45 5.56 -0.23 13.22
C VAL A 45 4.82 1.06 12.91
N GLY A 46 3.51 0.95 12.66
CA GLY A 46 2.61 2.10 12.55
C GLY A 46 2.08 2.47 13.93
N GLN A 47 2.06 3.77 14.25
CA GLN A 47 1.50 4.30 15.48
C GLN A 47 0.48 5.37 15.15
N TYR A 48 -0.69 5.29 15.78
CA TYR A 48 -1.79 6.23 15.57
C TYR A 48 -2.71 6.22 16.79
N ILE A 49 -3.44 7.32 16.98
CA ILE A 49 -4.52 7.45 17.96
C ILE A 49 -5.82 7.48 17.16
N PRO A 50 -6.66 6.43 17.23
CA PRO A 50 -7.94 6.41 16.53
C PRO A 50 -8.89 7.46 17.14
N MET A 51 -9.42 8.33 16.28
CA MET A 51 -10.41 9.36 16.65
C MET A 51 -11.83 8.80 16.51
N GLU A 52 -12.81 9.51 17.06
CA GLU A 52 -14.23 9.18 16.86
C GLU A 52 -14.57 9.01 15.37
N GLY A 53 -15.23 7.89 15.04
CA GLY A 53 -15.56 7.51 13.66
C GLY A 53 -14.45 6.77 12.90
N ALA A 54 -13.29 6.50 13.52
CA ALA A 54 -12.26 5.68 12.90
C ALA A 54 -12.67 4.19 12.82
N HIS A 55 -12.16 3.51 11.79
CA HIS A 55 -12.26 2.06 11.64
C HIS A 55 -10.85 1.47 11.59
N PRO A 56 -10.15 1.40 12.75
CA PRO A 56 -8.80 0.89 12.78
C PRO A 56 -8.77 -0.58 12.37
N THR A 57 -7.79 -0.97 11.55
CA THR A 57 -7.58 -2.39 11.27
C THR A 57 -7.02 -3.14 12.49
N ILE A 58 -6.33 -2.43 13.40
CA ILE A 58 -5.74 -2.98 14.62
C ILE A 58 -5.99 -2.01 15.78
N GLY A 59 -6.53 -2.51 16.90
CA GLY A 59 -6.84 -1.68 18.07
C GLY A 59 -8.26 -1.13 18.03
N GLU A 60 -8.60 -0.27 19.00
CA GLU A 60 -9.94 0.25 19.23
C GLU A 60 -9.89 1.76 19.47
N ILE A 61 -11.03 2.45 19.29
CA ILE A 61 -11.17 3.85 19.70
C ILE A 61 -11.17 3.94 21.24
N GLY A 62 -10.33 4.83 21.78
CA GLY A 62 -10.20 5.07 23.23
C GLY A 62 -8.83 4.67 23.77
#